data_AF-A0A948XS84-F1
#
_entry.id   AF-A0A948XS84-F1
#
_cell.length_a   1.000
_cell.length_b   1.000
_cell.length_c   1.000
_cell.angle_alpha   90.00
_cell.angle_beta   90.00
_cell.angle_gamma   90.00
#
_symmetry.space_group_name_H-M   'P 1'
#
loop_
_entity.id
_entity.type
_entity.pdbx_description
1 polymer ?
#
loop_
_entity_poly.entity_id
_entity_poly.type
_entity_poly.pdbx_seq_one_letter_code
_entity_poly.pdbx_strand_id
1 'polypeptide(L)'
;MAEGLRPRRKDIAEEFRRGFVGMTQAPVSLDELIAAREALITIIVDDMPTAHREFLVGFKTGEPDWDLIGLPGIADLPAVRWKQ
;
A
#
# COMPACT_ATOMS: atom_id res chain seq x y z
N MET A 1 15.50 7.30 3.56
CA MET A 1 15.45 5.96 2.93
C MET A 1 14.14 5.28 3.32
N ALA A 2 13.16 5.26 2.41
CA ALA A 2 11.93 4.43 2.30
C ALA A 2 11.34 3.59 3.49
N GLU A 3 11.50 3.96 4.76
CA GLU A 3 11.11 3.11 5.91
C GLU A 3 9.58 2.89 6.04
N GLY A 4 8.76 3.66 5.32
CA GLY A 4 7.29 3.57 5.39
C GLY A 4 6.59 2.83 4.25
N LEU A 5 7.23 2.63 3.10
CA LEU A 5 6.54 2.11 1.91
C LEU A 5 6.54 0.59 1.84
N ARG A 6 7.53 -0.07 2.46
CA ARG A 6 7.63 -1.53 2.44
C ARG A 6 7.01 -2.12 3.71
N PRO A 7 5.92 -2.90 3.60
CA PRO A 7 5.26 -3.45 4.78
C PRO A 7 6.13 -4.54 5.45
N ARG A 8 6.02 -4.63 6.78
CA ARG A 8 6.58 -5.76 7.54
C ARG A 8 5.78 -7.02 7.22
N ARG A 9 6.47 -8.15 7.00
CA ARG A 9 5.80 -9.45 6.87
C ARG A 9 5.35 -9.90 8.25
N LYS A 10 4.03 -9.92 8.46
CA LYS A 10 3.42 -10.52 9.65
C LYS A 10 3.27 -12.03 9.39
N ASP A 11 3.59 -12.84 10.40
CA ASP A 11 3.18 -14.23 10.39
C ASP A 11 1.66 -14.32 10.55
N ILE A 12 1.01 -14.99 9.60
CA ILE A 12 -0.46 -15.11 9.56
C ILE A 12 -0.92 -16.56 9.72
N ALA A 13 -0.02 -17.48 10.09
CA ALA A 13 -0.31 -18.92 10.11
C ALA A 13 -1.37 -19.29 11.17
N GLU A 14 -1.28 -18.72 12.37
CA GLU A 14 -2.27 -18.91 13.43
C GLU A 14 -3.67 -18.41 13.02
N GLU A 15 -3.75 -17.18 12.49
CA GLU A 15 -5.02 -16.57 12.07
C GLU A 15 -5.65 -17.32 10.89
N PHE A 16 -4.81 -17.73 9.93
CA PHE A 16 -5.26 -18.56 8.80
C PHE A 16 -5.90 -19.85 9.30
N ARG A 17 -5.24 -20.56 10.22
CA ARG A 17 -5.78 -21.82 10.78
C ARG A 17 -7.06 -21.62 11.58
N ARG A 18 -7.16 -20.57 12.38
CA ARG A 18 -8.29 -20.36 13.29
C ARG A 18 -9.52 -19.74 12.62
N GLY A 19 -9.32 -18.87 11.63
CA GLY A 19 -10.38 -18.00 11.11
C GLY A 19 -10.43 -17.87 9.59
N PHE A 20 -9.75 -18.75 8.86
CA PHE A 20 -9.79 -18.73 7.39
C PHE A 20 -10.01 -20.13 6.79
N VAL A 21 -9.37 -21.16 7.35
CA VAL A 21 -9.60 -22.55 6.93
C VAL A 21 -11.08 -22.92 7.10
N GLY A 22 -11.69 -23.44 6.04
CA GLY A 22 -13.10 -23.86 6.03
C GLY A 22 -14.11 -22.72 5.86
N MET A 23 -13.66 -21.46 5.79
CA MET A 23 -14.51 -20.29 5.59
C MET A 23 -14.58 -19.82 4.13
N THR A 24 -13.72 -20.35 3.26
CA THR A 24 -13.66 -19.96 1.86
C THR A 24 -14.52 -20.87 0.98
N GLN A 25 -15.13 -20.30 -0.08
CA GLN A 25 -15.93 -21.06 -1.04
C GLN A 25 -15.08 -22.00 -1.90
N ALA A 26 -13.83 -21.61 -2.16
CA ALA A 26 -12.81 -22.42 -2.81
C ALA A 26 -11.64 -22.60 -1.84
N PRO A 27 -10.98 -23.77 -1.81
CA PRO A 27 -9.81 -23.98 -0.98
C PRO A 27 -8.71 -23.00 -1.39
N VAL A 28 -8.14 -22.31 -0.41
CA VAL A 28 -6.99 -21.41 -0.58
C VAL A 28 -5.97 -21.79 0.48
N SER A 29 -4.73 -22.00 0.05
CA SER A 29 -3.64 -22.35 0.95
C SER A 29 -2.98 -21.13 1.58
N LEU A 30 -2.26 -21.35 2.68
CA LEU A 30 -1.46 -20.30 3.32
C LEU A 30 -0.36 -19.79 2.39
N ASP A 31 0.30 -20.70 1.66
CA ASP A 31 1.35 -20.37 0.69
C ASP A 31 0.83 -19.46 -0.43
N GLU A 32 -0.38 -19.69 -0.93
CA GLU A 32 -0.99 -18.79 -1.92
C GLU A 32 -1.19 -17.37 -1.39
N LEU A 33 -1.64 -17.23 -0.14
CA LEU A 33 -1.80 -15.90 0.48
C LEU A 33 -0.45 -15.21 0.72
N ILE A 34 0.57 -15.99 1.08
CA ILE A 34 1.94 -15.48 1.24
C ILE A 34 2.50 -15.04 -0.12
N ALA A 35 2.36 -15.86 -1.16
CA ALA A 35 2.80 -15.54 -2.52
C ALA A 35 2.09 -14.31 -3.08
N ALA A 36 0.77 -14.20 -2.88
CA ALA A 36 -0.02 -13.04 -3.27
C ALA A 36 0.47 -11.77 -2.57
N ARG A 37 0.79 -11.84 -1.26
CA ARG A 37 1.36 -10.71 -0.53
C ARG A 37 2.70 -10.26 -1.13
N GLU A 38 3.61 -11.20 -1.41
CA GLU A 38 4.91 -10.83 -1.97
C GLU A 38 4.77 -10.23 -3.38
N ALA A 39 3.89 -10.79 -4.22
CA ALA A 39 3.58 -10.23 -5.53
C ALA A 39 3.03 -8.78 -5.44
N LEU A 40 2.11 -8.53 -4.51
CA LEU A 40 1.58 -7.19 -4.28
C LEU A 40 2.65 -6.21 -3.80
N ILE A 41 3.57 -6.65 -2.94
CA ILE A 41 4.68 -5.80 -2.49
C ILE A 41 5.57 -5.44 -3.66
N THR A 42 5.89 -6.38 -4.54
CA THR A 42 6.68 -6.10 -5.75
C THR A 42 6.00 -5.08 -6.63
N ILE A 43 4.74 -5.33 -7.01
CA ILE A 43 3.97 -4.45 -7.90
C ILE A 43 3.84 -3.03 -7.32
N ILE A 44 3.57 -2.93 -6.02
CA ILE A 44 3.26 -1.63 -5.40
C ILE A 44 4.52 -0.88 -4.99
N VAL A 45 5.55 -1.55 -4.48
CA VAL A 45 6.71 -0.92 -3.84
C VAL A 45 7.93 -0.94 -4.75
N ASP A 46 8.22 -2.09 -5.36
CA ASP A 46 9.40 -2.28 -6.20
C ASP A 46 9.19 -1.66 -7.59
N ASP A 47 8.01 -1.85 -8.19
CA ASP A 47 7.65 -1.29 -9.51
C ASP A 47 7.05 0.13 -9.42
N MET A 48 7.09 0.75 -8.24
CA MET A 48 6.53 2.10 -8.03
C MET A 48 7.26 3.14 -8.89
N PRO A 49 6.54 3.93 -9.71
CA PRO A 49 7.13 5.07 -10.40
C PRO A 49 7.76 6.06 -9.41
N THR A 50 8.92 6.62 -9.77
CA THR A 50 9.64 7.57 -8.92
C THR A 50 8.75 8.75 -8.51
N ALA A 51 7.94 9.30 -9.44
CA ALA A 51 7.02 10.40 -9.16
C ALA A 51 6.02 10.07 -8.03
N HIS A 52 5.49 8.84 -8.00
CA HIS A 52 4.60 8.40 -6.91
C HIS A 52 5.34 8.30 -5.58
N ARG A 53 6.60 7.82 -5.60
CA ARG A 53 7.43 7.74 -4.40
C ARG A 53 7.74 9.13 -3.84
N GLU A 54 8.11 10.07 -4.71
CA GLU A 54 8.40 11.47 -4.34
C GLU A 54 7.15 12.15 -3.77
N PHE A 55 5.99 11.96 -4.42
CA PHE A 55 4.72 12.45 -3.91
C PHE A 55 4.44 11.93 -2.49
N LEU A 56 4.55 10.63 -2.25
CA LEU A 56 4.26 10.03 -0.94
C LEU A 56 5.25 10.50 0.15
N VAL A 57 6.51 10.75 -0.20
CA VAL A 57 7.49 11.32 0.73
C VAL A 57 7.12 12.76 1.10
N GLY A 58 6.85 13.62 0.11
CA GLY A 58 6.44 15.01 0.34
C GLY A 58 5.14 15.09 1.13
N PHE A 59 4.17 14.23 0.80
CA PHE A 59 2.91 14.13 1.54
C PHE A 59 3.12 13.77 3.01
N LYS A 60 4.03 12.82 3.30
CA LYS A 60 4.35 12.45 4.69
C LYS A 60 5.05 13.57 5.46
N THR A 61 5.84 14.42 4.79
CA THR A 61 6.56 15.54 5.41
C THR A 61 5.73 16.83 5.48
N GLY A 62 4.52 16.85 4.93
CA GLY A 62 3.64 18.03 4.91
C GLY A 62 3.91 18.99 3.75
N GLU A 63 4.81 18.63 2.84
CA GLU A 63 5.17 19.41 1.65
C GLU A 63 4.95 18.58 0.37
N PRO A 64 3.72 18.10 0.10
CA PRO A 64 3.43 17.34 -1.11
C PRO A 64 3.55 18.21 -2.35
N ASP A 65 4.28 17.72 -3.36
CA ASP A 65 4.22 18.26 -4.71
C ASP A 65 3.02 17.66 -5.44
N TRP A 66 1.93 18.43 -5.53
CA TRP A 66 0.68 17.99 -6.14
C TRP A 66 0.75 17.81 -7.66
N ASP A 67 1.74 18.38 -8.34
CA ASP A 67 1.93 18.19 -9.78
C ASP A 67 2.34 16.75 -10.11
N LEU A 68 3.01 16.05 -9.17
CA LEU A 68 3.45 14.66 -9.33
C LEU A 68 2.30 13.65 -9.43
N ILE A 69 1.09 14.03 -9.00
CA ILE A 69 -0.09 13.15 -9.07
C ILE A 69 -0.80 13.21 -10.43
N GLY A 70 -0.48 14.21 -11.26
CA GLY A 70 -1.03 14.36 -12.61
C GLY A 70 -2.52 14.70 -12.67
N LEU A 71 -3.12 15.14 -11.56
CA LEU A 71 -4.55 15.48 -11.49
C LEU A 71 -4.72 16.97 -11.17
N PRO A 72 -5.17 17.78 -12.15
CA PRO A 72 -5.27 19.23 -11.98
C PRO A 72 -6.32 19.57 -10.91
N GLY A 73 -6.00 20.54 -10.05
CA GLY A 73 -6.92 21.07 -9.05
C GLY A 73 -7.05 20.24 -7.77
N ILE A 74 -6.31 19.13 -7.60
CA ILE A 74 -6.37 18.33 -6.36
C ILE A 74 -6.02 19.14 -5.11
N ALA A 75 -5.02 20.02 -5.21
CA ALA A 75 -4.61 20.88 -4.10
C ALA A 75 -5.74 21.78 -3.58
N ASP A 76 -6.73 22.10 -4.43
CA ASP A 76 -7.85 22.97 -4.05
C ASP A 76 -9.05 22.21 -3.47
N LEU A 77 -9.03 20.86 -3.50
CA LEU A 77 -10.15 20.07 -2.99
C LEU A 77 -10.39 20.39 -1.51
N PRO A 78 -11.65 20.63 -1.08
CA PRO A 78 -11.95 21.02 0.29
C PRO A 78 -11.37 20.06 1.35
N ALA A 79 -11.43 18.75 1.07
CA ALA A 79 -10.88 17.73 1.96
C ALA A 79 -9.34 17.77 2.07
N VAL A 80 -8.65 18.19 1.01
CA VAL A 80 -7.19 18.37 0.99
C VAL A 80 -6.82 19.61 1.80
N ARG A 81 -7.48 20.75 1.55
CA ARG A 81 -7.23 22.01 2.26
C ARG A 81 -7.55 21.95 3.76
N TRP A 82 -8.49 21.10 4.16
CA TRP A 82 -8.87 20.93 5.56
C TRP A 82 -7.92 20.05 6.39
N LYS A 83 -7.12 19.20 5.74
CA LYS A 83 -6.25 18.21 6.40
C LYS A 83 -4.76 18.53 6.37
N GLN A 84 -4.36 19.61 5.68
CA GLN A 84 -3.01 20.15 5.78
C GLN A 84 -2.71 20.66 7.19
#